data_AF-A0A2K3MNX0-F1
#
_entry.id   AF-A0A2K3MNX0-F1
#
_cell.length_a   1.000
_cell.length_b   1.000
_cell.length_c   1.000
_cell.angle_alpha   90.00
_cell.angle_beta   90.00
_cell.angle_gamma   90.00
#
_symmetry.space_group_name_H-M   'P 1'
#
loop_
_entity.id
_entity.type
_entity.pdbx_description
1 polymer ?
#
loop_
_entity_poly.entity_id
_entity_poly.type
_entity_poly.pdbx_seq_one_letter_code
_entity_poly.pdbx_strand_id
1 'polypeptide(L)'
;RYEQFKQQGKLLEGDDLDFAFDSISAFSDTTDNQEALFGPHEPLNLKDIKEATQAYKTEAADLQRQLRHLQSQFDMLSSQASTLTQGRRARVGATSVVNGHLTTIDDSLSGRNLQMNAVLGRIASTSEELAHYHSGDEDGIYLAYSDFSQFLHGDSSCLKELNQWFAKQLDTSWKQPLHPWWKGCIVMPFLHPIMVGTLCVDSLHPIA
;
A
#
# COMPACT_ATOMS: atom_id res chain seq x y z
N ARG A 1 43.93 43.70 23.75
CA ARG A 1 45.32 43.20 23.62
C ARG A 1 45.36 41.69 23.39
N TYR A 2 44.67 40.89 24.21
CA TYR A 2 44.49 39.44 24.03
C TYR A 2 44.00 39.05 22.63
N GLU A 3 42.84 39.58 22.20
CA GLU A 3 42.26 39.31 20.86
C GLU A 3 43.19 39.68 19.70
N GLN A 4 44.06 40.67 19.89
CA GLN A 4 45.01 41.13 18.88
C GLN A 4 46.18 40.15 18.71
N PHE A 5 46.61 39.45 19.77
CA PHE A 5 47.62 38.39 19.70
C PHE A 5 47.04 37.08 19.19
N LYS A 6 45.78 36.80 19.51
CA LYS A 6 45.02 35.67 18.96
C LYS A 6 44.89 35.78 17.44
N GLN A 7 44.50 36.95 16.92
CA GLN A 7 44.44 37.19 15.47
C GLN A 7 45.82 37.15 14.78
N GLN A 8 46.90 37.46 15.49
CA GLN A 8 48.26 37.41 14.96
C GLN A 8 48.89 36.01 15.02
N GLY A 9 48.19 34.99 15.54
CA GLY A 9 48.74 33.65 15.71
C GLY A 9 49.93 33.59 16.68
N LYS A 10 50.06 34.59 17.57
CA LYS A 10 51.16 34.69 18.55
C LYS A 10 50.79 34.12 19.90
N LEU A 11 49.57 33.60 20.04
CA LEU A 11 49.09 32.94 21.24
C LEU A 11 49.36 31.44 21.10
N LEU A 12 50.04 30.86 22.09
CA LEU A 12 50.12 29.41 22.22
C LEU A 12 48.72 28.89 22.58
N GLU A 13 48.18 27.96 21.80
CA GLU A 13 46.88 27.34 22.00
C GLU A 13 47.01 25.82 21.85
N GLY A 14 46.12 25.06 22.50
CA GLY A 14 46.09 23.60 22.39
C GLY A 14 47.42 22.93 22.75
N ASP A 15 47.90 22.05 21.86
CA ASP A 15 49.10 21.23 22.07
C ASP A 15 50.38 22.06 22.30
N ASP A 16 50.51 23.22 21.64
CA ASP A 16 51.70 24.07 21.79
C ASP A 16 51.75 24.73 23.18
N LEU A 17 50.58 25.11 23.71
CA LEU A 17 50.45 25.65 25.07
C LEU A 17 50.71 24.56 26.10
N ASP A 18 50.19 23.37 25.85
CA ASP A 18 50.42 22.19 26.69
C ASP A 18 51.90 21.82 26.75
N PHE A 19 52.59 21.81 25.62
CA PHE A 19 54.03 21.55 25.55
C PHE A 19 54.84 22.60 26.32
N ALA A 20 54.50 23.88 26.17
CA ALA A 20 55.17 24.96 26.90
C ALA A 20 54.92 24.85 28.42
N PHE A 21 53.70 24.51 28.82
CA PHE A 21 53.34 24.30 30.23
C PHE A 21 54.08 23.12 30.85
N ASP A 22 54.15 21.98 30.14
CA ASP A 22 54.87 20.79 30.60
C ASP A 22 56.38 21.05 30.70
N SER A 23 56.94 21.78 29.73
CA SER A 23 58.36 22.16 29.72
C SER A 23 58.72 23.04 30.90
N ILE A 24 57.91 24.05 31.23
CA ILE A 24 58.16 24.96 32.36
C ILE A 24 57.89 24.26 33.69
N SER A 25 56.84 23.44 33.77
CA SER A 25 56.47 22.72 35.00
C SER A 25 57.52 21.68 35.41
N ALA A 26 58.25 21.09 34.45
CA ALA A 26 59.34 20.15 34.73
C ALA A 26 60.48 20.77 35.58
N PHE A 27 60.67 22.09 35.51
CA PHE A 27 61.66 22.79 36.34
C PHE A 27 61.18 23.03 37.78
N SER A 28 59.88 22.95 38.04
CA SER A 28 59.30 23.17 39.37
C SER A 28 59.42 21.96 40.30
N ASP A 29 59.67 20.75 39.79
CA ASP A 29 59.82 19.54 40.61
C ASP A 29 61.23 19.41 41.23
N THR A 30 62.17 20.33 40.91
CA THR A 30 63.50 20.39 41.53
C THR A 30 63.50 21.29 42.77
N THR A 31 63.51 20.66 43.94
CA THR A 31 63.40 21.28 45.28
C THR A 31 64.51 22.31 45.58
N ASP A 32 65.69 22.16 44.97
CA ASP A 32 66.86 23.02 45.25
C ASP A 32 66.71 24.48 44.78
N ASN A 33 65.81 24.77 43.83
CA ASN A 33 65.69 26.10 43.25
C ASN A 33 64.55 26.96 43.85
N GLN A 34 63.59 26.33 44.55
CA GLN A 34 62.42 27.04 45.09
C GLN A 34 62.74 27.78 46.39
N GLU A 35 63.62 27.22 47.23
CA GLU A 35 63.99 27.79 48.53
C GLU A 35 64.92 29.02 48.40
N ALA A 36 65.62 29.15 47.26
CA ALA A 36 66.58 30.23 47.00
C ALA A 36 65.98 31.49 46.37
N LEU A 37 64.76 31.43 45.80
CA LEU A 37 64.18 32.53 45.01
C LEU A 37 62.89 33.11 45.62
N PHE A 38 62.13 32.31 46.37
CA PHE A 38 60.92 32.75 47.05
C PHE A 38 61.10 32.45 48.54
N GLY A 39 61.28 33.49 49.36
CA GLY A 39 61.39 33.35 50.82
C GLY A 39 60.14 32.68 51.44
N PRO A 40 60.03 32.59 52.78
CA PRO A 40 59.14 31.67 53.52
C PRO A 40 57.62 31.89 53.34
N HIS A 41 57.19 32.71 52.38
CA HIS A 41 55.82 32.80 51.94
C HIS A 41 55.49 31.65 50.98
N GLU A 42 54.68 30.73 51.51
CA GLU A 42 53.81 29.75 50.85
C GLU A 42 54.15 29.47 49.38
N PRO A 43 54.76 28.31 49.06
CA PRO A 43 55.10 27.98 47.69
C PRO A 43 53.84 28.09 46.86
N LEU A 44 53.85 29.02 45.91
CA LEU A 44 52.79 29.28 44.95
C LEU A 44 52.23 27.94 44.49
N ASN A 45 50.92 27.76 44.63
CA ASN A 45 50.23 26.48 44.63
C ASN A 45 50.13 25.83 43.23
N LEU A 46 51.28 25.66 42.57
CA LEU A 46 51.46 25.17 41.21
C LEU A 46 51.05 23.70 41.09
N LYS A 47 51.18 22.95 42.18
CA LYS A 47 50.70 21.59 42.30
C LYS A 47 49.17 21.53 42.13
N ASP A 48 48.42 22.38 42.85
CA ASP A 48 46.97 22.45 42.72
C ASP A 48 46.55 22.91 41.31
N ILE A 49 47.32 23.82 40.68
CA ILE A 49 47.08 24.26 39.29
C ILE A 49 47.29 23.11 38.31
N LYS A 50 48.35 22.30 38.47
CA LYS A 50 48.64 21.12 37.64
C LYS A 50 47.56 20.06 37.79
N GLU A 51 47.15 19.77 39.01
CA GLU A 51 46.07 18.82 39.31
C GLU A 51 44.73 19.29 38.74
N ALA A 52 44.37 20.56 38.90
CA ALA A 52 43.17 21.14 38.30
C ALA A 52 43.21 21.10 36.76
N THR A 53 44.36 21.42 36.15
CA THR A 53 44.55 21.36 34.69
C THR A 53 44.37 19.94 34.17
N GLN A 54 44.95 18.95 34.86
CA GLN A 54 44.78 17.55 34.50
C GLN A 54 43.32 17.11 34.63
N ALA A 55 42.63 17.51 35.70
CA ALA A 55 41.20 17.23 35.89
C ALA A 55 40.36 17.81 34.73
N TYR A 56 40.59 19.06 34.34
CA TYR A 56 39.89 19.66 33.20
C TYR A 56 40.21 18.97 31.86
N LYS A 57 41.45 18.52 31.65
CA LYS A 57 41.80 17.72 30.45
C LYS A 57 41.04 16.40 30.41
N THR A 58 40.93 15.72 31.55
CA THR A 58 40.17 14.47 31.62
C THR A 58 38.68 14.69 31.37
N GLU A 59 38.10 15.75 31.93
CA GLU A 59 36.71 16.13 31.70
C GLU A 59 36.46 16.50 30.23
N ALA A 60 37.35 17.27 29.61
CA ALA A 60 37.27 17.62 28.19
C ALA A 60 37.33 16.37 27.29
N ALA A 61 38.20 15.41 27.61
CA ALA A 61 38.28 14.14 26.88
C ALA A 61 37.00 13.31 27.02
N ASP A 62 36.38 13.28 28.21
CA ASP A 62 35.12 12.60 28.45
C ASP A 62 33.94 13.28 27.73
N LEU A 63 33.85 14.60 27.77
CA LEU A 63 32.87 15.36 26.99
C LEU A 63 33.02 15.10 25.49
N GLN A 64 34.24 15.02 24.98
CA GLN A 64 34.49 14.68 23.57
C GLN A 64 34.08 13.25 23.22
N ARG A 65 34.17 12.29 24.16
CA ARG A 65 33.63 10.94 23.98
C ARG A 65 32.11 10.96 23.95
N GLN A 66 31.48 11.71 24.85
CA GLN A 66 30.02 11.86 24.89
C GLN A 66 29.48 12.50 23.61
N LEU A 67 30.13 13.55 23.10
CA LEU A 67 29.77 14.18 21.82
C LEU A 67 29.84 13.19 20.65
N ARG A 68 30.91 12.41 20.55
CA ARG A 68 31.05 11.37 19.52
C ARG A 68 29.95 10.31 19.63
N HIS A 69 29.61 9.90 20.84
CA HIS A 69 28.54 8.95 21.07
C HIS A 69 27.19 9.51 20.63
N LEU A 70 26.85 10.74 21.04
CA LEU A 70 25.60 11.39 20.69
C LEU A 70 25.49 11.63 19.18
N GLN A 71 26.60 12.00 18.53
CA GLN A 71 26.63 12.18 17.08
C GLN A 71 26.40 10.86 16.33
N SER A 72 26.98 9.76 16.79
CA SER A 72 26.68 8.43 16.24
C SER A 72 25.21 8.04 16.43
N GLN A 73 24.60 8.36 17.57
CA GLN A 73 23.17 8.14 17.79
C GLN A 73 22.30 8.99 16.85
N PHE A 74 22.67 10.26 16.65
CA PHE A 74 21.98 11.15 15.73
C PHE A 74 22.04 10.63 14.29
N ASP A 75 23.20 10.17 13.84
CA ASP A 75 23.37 9.62 12.49
C ASP A 75 22.51 8.36 12.28
N MET A 76 22.47 7.47 13.28
CA MET A 76 21.59 6.30 13.26
C MET A 76 20.12 6.72 13.15
N LEU A 77 19.67 7.65 14.00
CA LEU A 77 18.28 8.11 14.00
C LEU A 77 17.90 8.81 12.69
N SER A 78 18.83 9.60 12.12
CA SER A 78 18.66 10.26 10.83
C SER A 78 18.49 9.27 9.68
N SER A 79 19.27 8.19 9.68
CA SER A 79 19.14 7.08 8.72
C SER A 79 17.78 6.36 8.85
N GLN A 80 17.34 6.10 10.08
CA GLN A 80 16.03 5.50 10.36
C GLN A 80 14.87 6.41 9.91
N ALA A 81 14.95 7.71 10.21
CA ALA A 81 13.95 8.69 9.78
C ALA A 81 13.84 8.79 8.25
N SER A 82 14.98 8.70 7.56
CA SER A 82 15.05 8.69 6.10
C SER A 82 14.37 7.44 5.52
N THR A 83 14.68 6.27 6.09
CA THR A 83 14.07 4.99 5.71
C THR A 83 12.54 5.01 5.92
N LEU A 84 12.09 5.52 7.07
CA LEU A 84 10.66 5.66 7.36
C LEU A 84 9.95 6.60 6.37
N THR A 85 10.58 7.72 6.04
CA THR A 85 10.06 8.69 5.07
C THR A 85 9.94 8.08 3.68
N GLN A 86 10.95 7.33 3.24
CA GLN A 86 10.91 6.61 1.97
C GLN A 86 9.81 5.54 1.96
N GLY A 87 9.69 4.75 3.03
CA GLY A 87 8.64 3.75 3.18
C GLY A 87 7.24 4.38 3.17
N ARG A 88 7.05 5.55 3.79
CA ARG A 88 5.79 6.31 3.72
C ARG A 88 5.48 6.74 2.28
N ARG A 89 6.46 7.28 1.54
CA ARG A 89 6.27 7.67 0.13
C ARG A 89 5.90 6.49 -0.75
N ALA A 90 6.55 5.34 -0.56
CA ALA A 90 6.23 4.11 -1.28
C ALA A 90 4.79 3.65 -1.02
N ARG A 91 4.34 3.67 0.25
CA ARG A 91 2.94 3.33 0.59
C ARG A 91 1.94 4.29 -0.04
N VAL A 92 2.20 5.61 -0.01
CA VAL A 92 1.34 6.61 -0.67
C VAL A 92 1.23 6.34 -2.18
N GLY A 93 2.36 6.02 -2.84
CA GLY A 93 2.36 5.65 -4.25
C GLY A 93 1.53 4.38 -4.52
N ALA A 94 1.73 3.33 -3.72
CA ALA A 94 0.97 2.08 -3.85
C ALA A 94 -0.54 2.29 -3.64
N THR A 95 -0.93 3.07 -2.61
CA THR A 95 -2.34 3.42 -2.36
C THR A 95 -2.94 4.21 -3.52
N SER A 96 -2.18 5.13 -4.14
CA SER A 96 -2.66 5.87 -5.31
C SER A 96 -2.95 4.95 -6.50
N VAL A 97 -2.11 3.93 -6.73
CA VAL A 97 -2.33 2.95 -7.80
C VAL A 97 -3.59 2.12 -7.53
N VAL A 98 -3.75 1.63 -6.30
CA VAL A 98 -4.95 0.87 -5.89
C VAL A 98 -6.21 1.72 -6.03
N ASN A 99 -6.19 2.97 -5.61
CA ASN A 99 -7.32 3.88 -5.78
C ASN A 99 -7.66 4.10 -7.26
N GLY A 100 -6.66 4.25 -8.13
CA GLY A 100 -6.87 4.33 -9.57
C GLY A 100 -7.57 3.09 -10.11
N HIS A 101 -7.14 1.88 -9.70
CA HIS A 101 -7.81 0.64 -10.08
C HIS A 101 -9.26 0.58 -9.58
N LEU A 102 -9.53 1.04 -8.36
CA LEU A 102 -10.88 1.05 -7.80
C LEU A 102 -11.81 1.95 -8.61
N THR A 103 -11.35 3.14 -9.01
CA THR A 103 -12.12 4.05 -9.88
C THR A 103 -12.43 3.39 -11.23
N THR A 104 -11.45 2.75 -11.88
CA THR A 104 -11.69 2.04 -13.14
C THR A 104 -12.73 0.92 -13.01
N ILE A 105 -12.71 0.19 -11.89
CA ILE A 105 -13.70 -0.86 -11.62
C ILE A 105 -15.09 -0.25 -11.41
N ASP A 106 -15.18 0.84 -10.65
CA ASP A 106 -16.44 1.54 -10.38
C ASP A 106 -17.09 2.08 -11.67
N ASP A 107 -16.29 2.68 -12.56
CA ASP A 107 -16.74 3.12 -13.88
C ASP A 107 -17.25 1.96 -14.74
N SER A 108 -16.54 0.82 -14.72
CA SER A 108 -16.93 -0.37 -15.47
C SER A 108 -18.23 -0.98 -14.95
N LEU A 109 -18.39 -1.07 -13.63
CA LEU A 109 -19.63 -1.56 -13.01
C LEU A 109 -20.80 -0.62 -13.29
N SER A 110 -20.59 0.69 -13.19
CA SER A 110 -21.59 1.71 -13.54
C SER A 110 -22.02 1.59 -15.00
N GLY A 111 -21.07 1.43 -15.93
CA GLY A 111 -21.35 1.20 -17.34
C GLY A 111 -22.15 -0.07 -17.60
N ARG A 112 -21.80 -1.18 -16.93
CA ARG A 112 -22.56 -2.44 -17.01
C ARG A 112 -23.98 -2.29 -16.45
N ASN A 113 -24.15 -1.55 -15.35
CA ASN A 113 -25.46 -1.33 -14.75
C ASN A 113 -26.39 -0.56 -15.69
N LEU A 114 -25.86 0.44 -16.41
CA LEU A 114 -26.63 1.16 -17.44
C LEU A 114 -27.06 0.24 -18.59
N GLN A 115 -26.16 -0.64 -19.06
CA GLN A 115 -26.51 -1.63 -20.10
C GLN A 115 -27.59 -2.60 -19.62
N MET A 116 -27.50 -3.06 -18.37
CA MET A 116 -28.50 -3.95 -17.78
C MET A 116 -29.87 -3.26 -17.67
N ASN A 117 -29.91 -2.01 -17.22
CA ASN A 117 -31.14 -1.23 -17.17
C ASN A 117 -31.76 -1.06 -18.56
N ALA A 118 -30.94 -0.84 -19.60
CA ALA A 118 -31.43 -0.77 -20.98
C ALA A 118 -31.99 -2.11 -21.49
N VAL A 119 -31.38 -3.24 -21.11
CA VAL A 119 -31.92 -4.58 -21.41
C VAL A 119 -33.25 -4.81 -20.69
N LEU A 120 -33.33 -4.51 -19.40
CA LEU A 120 -34.56 -4.66 -18.62
C LEU A 120 -35.68 -3.78 -19.16
N GLY A 121 -35.39 -2.54 -19.57
CA GLY A 121 -36.36 -1.66 -20.21
C GLY A 121 -36.93 -2.25 -21.51
N ARG A 122 -36.08 -2.85 -22.35
CA ARG A 122 -36.54 -3.56 -23.56
C ARG A 122 -37.42 -4.77 -23.24
N ILE A 123 -37.02 -5.58 -22.26
CA ILE A 123 -37.81 -6.74 -21.83
C ILE A 123 -39.18 -6.29 -21.31
N ALA A 124 -39.24 -5.23 -20.51
CA ALA A 124 -40.49 -4.68 -20.01
C ALA A 124 -41.38 -4.19 -21.16
N SER A 125 -40.83 -3.43 -22.11
CA SER A 125 -41.55 -2.96 -23.31
C SER A 125 -42.11 -4.12 -24.14
N THR A 126 -41.29 -5.12 -24.45
CA THR A 126 -41.75 -6.29 -25.22
C THR A 126 -42.78 -7.12 -24.46
N SER A 127 -42.66 -7.22 -23.14
CA SER A 127 -43.65 -7.88 -22.30
C SER A 127 -44.99 -7.13 -22.27
N GLU A 128 -44.95 -5.79 -22.28
CA GLU A 128 -46.16 -4.95 -22.35
C GLU A 128 -46.84 -5.08 -23.71
N GLU A 129 -46.08 -5.03 -24.80
CA GLU A 129 -46.59 -5.27 -26.16
C GLU A 129 -47.25 -6.65 -26.27
N LEU A 130 -46.61 -7.70 -25.74
CA LEU A 130 -47.16 -9.06 -25.74
C LEU A 130 -48.47 -9.14 -24.92
N ALA A 131 -48.50 -8.52 -23.74
CA ALA A 131 -49.70 -8.45 -22.92
C ALA A 131 -50.84 -7.71 -23.63
N HIS A 132 -50.53 -6.64 -24.38
CA HIS A 132 -51.49 -5.92 -25.19
C HIS A 132 -52.10 -6.82 -26.29
N TYR A 133 -51.30 -7.58 -27.03
CA TYR A 133 -51.81 -8.55 -28.01
C TYR A 133 -52.69 -9.64 -27.38
N HIS A 134 -52.43 -10.02 -26.13
CA HIS A 134 -53.24 -11.01 -25.41
C HIS A 134 -54.48 -10.44 -24.71
N SER A 135 -54.65 -9.12 -24.65
CA SER A 135 -55.81 -8.47 -24.00
C SER A 135 -57.13 -8.68 -24.76
N GLY A 136 -57.08 -9.07 -26.04
CA GLY A 136 -58.26 -9.35 -26.87
C GLY A 136 -59.07 -8.11 -27.25
N ASP A 137 -58.51 -6.91 -27.05
CA ASP A 137 -59.18 -5.62 -27.31
C ASP A 137 -59.15 -5.20 -28.80
N GLU A 138 -58.34 -5.88 -29.63
CA GLU A 138 -58.22 -5.73 -31.09
C GLU A 138 -58.63 -7.04 -31.80
N ASP A 139 -59.06 -6.98 -33.07
CA ASP A 139 -59.39 -8.16 -33.90
C ASP A 139 -58.22 -9.18 -33.89
N GLY A 140 -58.36 -10.21 -33.06
CA GLY A 140 -57.26 -11.08 -32.67
C GLY A 140 -56.64 -11.83 -33.84
N ILE A 141 -55.33 -11.69 -34.04
CA ILE A 141 -54.57 -12.54 -34.96
C ILE A 141 -54.43 -13.92 -34.30
N TYR A 142 -55.23 -14.88 -34.76
CA TYR A 142 -55.08 -16.29 -34.40
C TYR A 142 -53.84 -16.87 -35.09
N LEU A 143 -52.73 -16.96 -34.36
CA LEU A 143 -51.55 -17.70 -34.80
C LEU A 143 -51.69 -19.16 -34.40
N ALA A 144 -51.67 -20.06 -35.38
CA ALA A 144 -51.63 -21.49 -35.13
C ALA A 144 -50.20 -21.90 -34.72
N TYR A 145 -50.07 -22.99 -33.95
CA TYR A 145 -48.76 -23.56 -33.60
C TYR A 145 -47.84 -23.78 -34.83
N SER A 146 -48.45 -24.06 -35.99
CA SER A 146 -47.82 -24.20 -37.31
C SER A 146 -47.02 -22.97 -37.75
N ASP A 147 -47.46 -21.77 -37.35
CA ASP A 147 -46.89 -20.48 -37.80
C ASP A 147 -45.52 -20.20 -37.14
N PHE A 148 -45.21 -20.89 -36.03
CA PHE A 148 -43.95 -20.78 -35.31
C PHE A 148 -42.88 -21.78 -35.76
N SER A 149 -43.17 -22.61 -36.77
CA SER A 149 -42.28 -23.67 -37.26
C SER A 149 -40.89 -23.16 -37.68
N GLN A 150 -40.79 -21.92 -38.20
CA GLN A 150 -39.53 -21.30 -38.60
C GLN A 150 -38.64 -20.91 -37.41
N PHE A 151 -39.25 -20.48 -36.29
CA PHE A 151 -38.52 -20.12 -35.08
C PHE A 151 -38.02 -21.35 -34.32
N LEU A 152 -38.81 -22.43 -34.30
CA LEU A 152 -38.42 -23.72 -33.70
C LEU A 152 -37.17 -24.33 -34.35
N HIS A 153 -36.95 -24.12 -35.65
CA HIS A 153 -35.76 -24.59 -36.35
C HIS A 153 -34.50 -23.77 -36.01
N GLY A 154 -34.64 -22.46 -35.81
CA GLY A 154 -33.55 -21.58 -35.39
C GLY A 154 -33.09 -21.86 -33.96
N ASP A 155 -34.03 -22.10 -33.06
CA ASP A 155 -33.77 -22.40 -31.64
C ASP A 155 -32.97 -23.69 -31.47
N SER A 156 -33.22 -24.72 -32.28
CA SER A 156 -32.46 -25.98 -32.26
C SER A 156 -30.97 -25.77 -32.57
N SER A 157 -30.64 -24.85 -33.47
CA SER A 157 -29.27 -24.57 -33.87
C SER A 157 -28.53 -23.73 -32.82
N CYS A 158 -29.18 -22.69 -32.29
CA CYS A 158 -28.65 -21.86 -31.21
C CYS A 158 -28.42 -22.69 -29.93
N LEU A 159 -29.40 -23.53 -29.56
CA LEU A 159 -29.31 -24.41 -28.39
C LEU A 159 -28.17 -25.43 -28.53
N LYS A 160 -27.92 -25.94 -29.73
CA LYS A 160 -26.76 -26.83 -30.00
C LYS A 160 -25.44 -26.10 -29.78
N GLU A 161 -25.29 -24.88 -30.29
CA GLU A 161 -24.05 -24.12 -30.15
C GLU A 161 -23.79 -23.70 -28.70
N LEU A 162 -24.85 -23.30 -27.99
CA LEU A 162 -24.81 -23.02 -26.55
C LEU A 162 -24.39 -24.27 -25.74
N ASN A 163 -24.99 -25.42 -26.04
CA ASN A 163 -24.62 -26.69 -25.40
C ASN A 163 -23.17 -27.09 -25.68
N GLN A 164 -22.68 -26.86 -26.90
CA GLN A 164 -21.27 -27.10 -27.25
C GLN A 164 -20.33 -26.16 -26.48
N TRP A 165 -20.71 -24.90 -26.30
CA TRP A 165 -19.93 -23.94 -25.52
C TRP A 165 -19.87 -24.35 -24.04
N PHE A 166 -20.98 -24.75 -23.44
CA PHE A 166 -21.02 -25.25 -22.05
C PHE A 166 -20.20 -26.53 -21.87
N ALA A 167 -20.30 -27.48 -22.80
CA ALA A 167 -19.50 -28.71 -22.76
C ALA A 167 -17.99 -28.39 -22.74
N LYS A 168 -17.55 -27.45 -23.60
CA LYS A 168 -16.14 -27.01 -23.64
C LYS A 168 -15.68 -26.35 -22.34
N GLN A 169 -16.51 -25.52 -21.71
CA GLN A 169 -16.17 -24.85 -20.45
C GLN A 169 -16.11 -25.81 -19.25
N LEU A 170 -16.93 -26.86 -19.26
CA LEU A 170 -16.93 -27.89 -18.22
C LEU A 170 -15.71 -28.83 -18.34
N ASP A 171 -15.30 -29.17 -19.56
CA ASP A 171 -14.13 -30.03 -19.80
C ASP A 171 -12.79 -29.34 -19.47
N THR A 172 -12.69 -28.01 -19.60
CA THR A 172 -11.47 -27.26 -19.25
C THR A 172 -11.36 -26.99 -17.75
N SER A 173 -12.48 -26.93 -17.03
CA SER A 173 -12.49 -26.43 -15.65
C SER A 173 -12.37 -27.52 -14.59
N TRP A 174 -12.85 -28.75 -14.83
CA TRP A 174 -12.95 -29.79 -13.78
C TRP A 174 -12.19 -31.08 -14.12
N LYS A 175 -10.97 -31.22 -13.60
CA LYS A 175 -10.19 -32.49 -13.65
C LYS A 175 -10.60 -33.51 -12.57
N GLN A 176 -11.90 -33.70 -12.32
CA GLN A 176 -12.41 -34.85 -11.57
C GLN A 176 -13.74 -35.33 -12.17
N PRO A 177 -14.01 -36.65 -12.19
CA PRO A 177 -15.19 -37.17 -12.85
C PRO A 177 -16.43 -36.90 -11.98
N LEU A 178 -17.21 -35.87 -12.31
CA LEU A 178 -18.55 -35.75 -11.73
C LEU A 178 -19.48 -36.81 -12.32
N HIS A 179 -20.28 -37.40 -11.43
CA HIS A 179 -21.27 -38.43 -11.72
C HIS A 179 -22.26 -37.97 -12.81
N PRO A 180 -22.73 -38.86 -13.72
CA PRO A 180 -23.53 -38.49 -14.90
C PRO A 180 -24.78 -37.66 -14.60
N TRP A 181 -25.35 -37.82 -13.40
CA TRP A 181 -26.56 -37.11 -12.96
C TRP A 181 -26.34 -35.62 -12.72
N TRP A 182 -25.13 -35.19 -12.37
CA TRP A 182 -24.85 -33.76 -12.12
C TRP A 182 -24.67 -32.95 -13.41
N LYS A 183 -24.30 -33.59 -14.52
CA LYS A 183 -24.22 -32.92 -15.83
C LYS A 183 -25.59 -32.50 -16.36
N GLY A 184 -26.66 -33.20 -15.98
CA GLY A 184 -28.04 -32.84 -16.35
C GLY A 184 -28.62 -31.69 -15.54
N CYS A 185 -28.24 -31.54 -14.26
CA CYS A 185 -28.88 -30.58 -13.35
C CYS A 185 -28.38 -29.14 -13.51
N ILE A 186 -27.15 -28.90 -13.98
CA ILE A 186 -26.60 -27.53 -14.13
C ILE A 186 -27.22 -26.79 -15.34
N VAL A 187 -27.79 -27.53 -16.31
CA VAL A 187 -28.49 -26.95 -17.47
C VAL A 187 -29.91 -26.46 -17.13
N MET A 188 -30.49 -26.92 -16.00
CA MET A 188 -31.91 -26.71 -15.70
C MET A 188 -32.33 -25.42 -14.96
N PRO A 189 -31.48 -24.63 -14.25
CA PRO A 189 -31.99 -23.43 -13.61
C PRO A 189 -32.02 -22.20 -14.52
N PHE A 190 -31.34 -22.21 -15.68
CA PHE A 190 -31.35 -21.09 -16.62
C PHE A 190 -32.53 -21.10 -17.61
N LEU A 191 -33.32 -22.19 -17.66
CA LEU A 191 -34.55 -22.26 -18.46
C LEU A 191 -35.82 -21.84 -17.70
N HIS A 192 -35.73 -21.53 -16.41
CA HIS A 192 -36.93 -21.28 -15.59
C HIS A 192 -37.76 -20.03 -15.99
N PRO A 193 -37.22 -18.96 -16.60
CA PRO A 193 -38.08 -17.89 -17.12
C PRO A 193 -38.78 -18.26 -18.43
N ILE A 194 -38.24 -19.22 -19.20
CA ILE A 194 -38.77 -19.57 -20.54
C ILE A 194 -39.86 -20.65 -20.43
N MET A 195 -39.75 -21.56 -19.46
CA MET A 195 -40.73 -22.64 -19.27
C MET A 195 -42.02 -22.24 -18.55
N VAL A 196 -42.05 -21.11 -17.83
CA VAL A 196 -43.28 -20.63 -17.19
C VAL A 196 -44.31 -20.15 -18.23
N GLY A 197 -43.86 -19.71 -19.42
CA GLY A 197 -44.77 -19.40 -20.54
C GLY A 197 -45.40 -20.65 -21.18
N THR A 198 -44.71 -21.80 -21.15
CA THR A 198 -45.19 -23.04 -21.79
C THR A 198 -46.18 -23.80 -20.89
N LEU A 199 -46.05 -23.72 -19.56
CA LEU A 199 -46.96 -24.40 -18.63
C LEU A 199 -48.36 -23.77 -18.54
N CYS A 200 -48.55 -22.52 -18.99
CA CYS A 200 -49.89 -21.92 -19.06
C CYS A 200 -50.75 -22.41 -20.23
N VAL A 201 -50.16 -23.09 -21.23
CA VAL A 201 -50.92 -23.60 -22.38
C VAL A 201 -51.48 -25.01 -22.16
N ASP A 202 -50.88 -25.80 -21.25
CA ASP A 202 -51.32 -27.18 -20.97
C ASP A 202 -52.55 -27.27 -20.03
N SER A 203 -53.14 -26.14 -19.60
CA SER A 203 -54.34 -26.13 -18.74
C SER A 203 -55.67 -25.90 -19.47
N LEU A 204 -55.71 -25.81 -20.79
CA LEU A 204 -56.97 -25.85 -21.55
C LEU A 204 -57.26 -27.27 -22.04
N HIS A 205 -58.01 -28.01 -21.23
CA HIS A 205 -58.68 -29.24 -21.65
C HIS A 205 -59.58 -28.99 -22.87
N PRO A 206 -59.68 -29.95 -23.82
CA PRO A 206 -60.70 -29.91 -24.85
C PRO A 206 -62.06 -30.22 -24.20
N ILE A 207 -62.96 -29.23 -24.16
CA ILE A 207 -64.39 -29.48 -23.97
C ILE A 207 -64.91 -29.99 -25.32
N ALA A 208 -65.49 -31.19 -25.29
CA ALA A 208 -66.13 -31.87 -26.41
C ALA A 208 -67.34 -31.10 -26.97
#